data_AF-A0A927NHQ4-F1
#
_entry.id   AF-A0A927NHQ4-F1
#
_cell.length_a   1.000
_cell.length_b   1.000
_cell.length_c   1.000
_cell.angle_alpha   90.00
_cell.angle_beta   90.00
_cell.angle_gamma   90.00
#
_symmetry.space_group_name_H-M   'P 1'
#
loop_
_entity.id
_entity.type
_entity.pdbx_description
1 polymer ?
#
loop_
_entity_poly.entity_id
_entity_poly.type
_entity_poly.pdbx_seq_one_letter_code
_entity_poly.pdbx_strand_id
1 'polypeptide(L)'
;MRCPKCYGKIDKTFNKCVKCGFDVNKLKKKASNKKAIEMKRQGDGDLCIETHILPEDVSKKKLLLFSILFGAFGAHYFYIGKMLRGLINLVFTVFMFTFATLHILNIRGGVLEYIEFFVAFGFVFTFISVINDIINILLNKFKVPVYIMDK
;
A
#
# COMPACT_ATOMS: atom_id res chain seq x y z
N MET A 1 -1.42 11.77 -17.77
CA MET A 1 -1.12 10.57 -16.95
C MET A 1 -0.11 9.70 -17.70
N ARG A 2 0.75 8.96 -17.00
CA ARG A 2 1.64 7.96 -17.59
C ARG A 2 0.96 6.60 -17.58
N CYS A 3 1.24 5.77 -18.58
CA CYS A 3 0.73 4.41 -18.67
C CYS A 3 1.27 3.56 -17.51
N PRO A 4 0.43 2.85 -16.77
CA PRO A 4 0.91 2.05 -15.65
C PRO A 4 1.60 0.76 -16.09
N LYS A 5 1.49 0.37 -17.37
CA LYS A 5 2.19 -0.78 -17.98
C LYS A 5 3.55 -0.42 -18.58
N CYS A 6 3.66 0.65 -19.35
CA CYS A 6 4.88 0.99 -20.10
C CYS A 6 5.47 2.39 -19.79
N TYR A 7 4.86 3.12 -18.85
CA TYR A 7 5.22 4.50 -18.48
C TYR A 7 5.15 5.54 -19.61
N GLY A 8 4.68 5.17 -20.80
CA GLY A 8 4.46 6.05 -21.93
C GLY A 8 3.35 7.09 -21.69
N LYS A 9 3.34 8.15 -22.48
CA LYS A 9 2.30 9.19 -22.43
C LYS A 9 0.95 8.59 -22.88
N ILE A 10 -0.11 8.86 -22.13
CA ILE A 10 -1.47 8.49 -22.51
C ILE A 10 -2.10 9.66 -23.26
N ASP A 11 -2.69 9.36 -24.40
CA ASP A 11 -3.54 10.30 -25.13
C ASP A 11 -4.84 10.50 -24.35
N LYS A 12 -5.12 11.76 -23.98
CA LYS A 12 -6.30 12.11 -23.19
C LYS A 12 -7.60 11.98 -24.01
N THR A 13 -7.52 12.14 -25.32
CA THR A 13 -8.68 12.12 -26.23
C THR A 13 -9.19 10.69 -26.39
N PHE A 14 -8.26 9.74 -26.59
CA PHE A 14 -8.60 8.34 -26.82
C PHE A 14 -8.51 7.45 -25.58
N ASN A 15 -8.03 7.98 -24.44
CA ASN A 15 -7.76 7.22 -23.21
C ASN A 15 -6.87 5.98 -23.45
N LYS A 16 -5.99 6.04 -24.46
CA LYS A 16 -5.08 4.95 -24.84
C LYS A 16 -3.64 5.39 -24.71
N CYS A 17 -2.77 4.46 -24.32
CA CYS A 17 -1.34 4.70 -24.37
C CYS A 17 -0.85 4.66 -25.81
N VAL A 18 -0.15 5.71 -26.24
CA VAL A 18 0.42 5.82 -27.59
C VAL A 18 1.50 4.76 -27.85
N LYS A 19 2.20 4.32 -26.79
CA LYS A 19 3.32 3.38 -26.91
C LYS A 19 2.90 1.91 -26.89
N CYS A 20 2.01 1.52 -25.98
CA CYS A 20 1.64 0.11 -25.79
C CYS A 20 0.16 -0.20 -26.05
N GLY A 21 -0.62 0.78 -26.53
CA GLY A 21 -2.05 0.60 -26.83
C GLY A 21 -2.95 0.38 -25.60
N PHE A 22 -2.41 0.47 -24.38
CA PHE A 22 -3.15 0.22 -23.15
C PHE A 22 -4.36 1.16 -23.01
N ASP A 23 -5.54 0.57 -22.84
CA ASP A 23 -6.80 1.29 -22.72
C ASP A 23 -7.16 1.55 -21.25
N VAL A 24 -7.19 2.83 -20.87
CA VAL A 24 -7.52 3.28 -19.51
C VAL A 24 -9.01 3.08 -19.18
N ASN A 25 -9.89 3.02 -20.18
CA ASN A 25 -11.30 2.73 -19.96
C ASN A 25 -11.50 1.25 -19.58
N LYS A 26 -10.73 0.34 -20.19
CA LYS A 26 -10.70 -1.07 -19.74
C LYS A 26 -10.24 -1.18 -18.30
N LEU A 27 -9.22 -0.40 -17.91
CA LEU A 27 -8.76 -0.36 -16.53
C LEU A 27 -9.86 0.09 -15.56
N LYS A 28 -10.67 1.10 -15.90
CA LYS A 28 -11.77 1.54 -15.02
C LYS A 28 -12.89 0.49 -14.88
N LYS A 29 -13.22 -0.22 -15.95
CA LYS A 29 -14.36 -1.16 -16.00
C LYS A 29 -14.03 -2.60 -15.60
N LYS A 30 -12.80 -3.05 -15.85
CA LYS A 30 -12.41 -4.47 -15.73
C LYS A 30 -11.26 -4.71 -14.74
N ALA A 31 -10.82 -3.70 -14.00
CA ALA A 31 -9.83 -3.89 -12.95
C ALA A 31 -10.44 -4.47 -11.68
N SER A 32 -9.73 -5.41 -11.05
CA SER A 32 -10.06 -5.91 -9.72
C SER A 32 -8.81 -6.02 -8.86
N ASN A 33 -8.89 -5.53 -7.62
CA ASN A 33 -7.87 -5.73 -6.59
C ASN A 33 -7.92 -7.15 -6.01
N LYS A 34 -9.10 -7.74 -5.83
CA LYS A 34 -9.25 -9.11 -5.32
C LYS A 34 -8.52 -10.12 -6.21
N LYS A 35 -8.67 -10.02 -7.53
CA LYS A 35 -7.91 -10.85 -8.48
C LYS A 35 -6.41 -10.57 -8.43
N ALA A 36 -6.00 -9.32 -8.21
CA ALA A 36 -4.59 -9.00 -8.03
C ALA A 36 -4.00 -9.67 -6.78
N ILE A 37 -4.76 -9.74 -5.68
CA ILE A 37 -4.36 -10.46 -4.47
C ILE A 37 -4.22 -11.95 -4.75
N GLU A 38 -5.16 -12.54 -5.49
CA GLU A 38 -5.13 -13.95 -5.87
C GLU A 38 -3.92 -14.28 -6.76
N MET A 39 -3.68 -13.49 -7.81
CA MET A 39 -2.53 -13.66 -8.72
C MET A 39 -1.20 -13.56 -7.97
N LYS A 40 -1.09 -12.60 -7.04
CA LYS A 40 0.10 -12.49 -6.17
C LYS A 40 0.32 -13.70 -5.28
N ARG A 41 -0.75 -14.35 -4.82
CA ARG A 41 -0.65 -15.59 -4.02
C ARG A 41 -0.26 -16.79 -4.87
N GLN A 42 -0.65 -16.80 -6.15
CA GLN A 42 -0.31 -17.85 -7.12
C GLN A 42 1.11 -17.73 -7.69
N GLY A 43 1.81 -16.62 -7.40
CA GLY A 43 3.16 -16.34 -7.93
C GLY A 43 3.17 -15.47 -9.19
N ASP A 44 2.01 -15.25 -9.81
CA ASP A 44 1.84 -14.43 -11.02
C ASP A 44 1.70 -12.92 -10.70
N GLY A 45 2.45 -12.46 -9.68
CA GLY A 45 2.40 -11.08 -9.22
C GLY A 45 2.83 -10.05 -10.28
N ASP A 46 3.66 -10.45 -11.24
CA ASP A 46 4.19 -9.61 -12.32
C ASP A 46 3.11 -9.14 -13.31
N LEU A 47 1.97 -9.85 -13.36
CA LEU A 47 0.82 -9.46 -14.16
C LEU A 47 0.00 -8.35 -13.50
N CYS A 48 0.25 -8.06 -12.22
CA CYS A 48 -0.45 -7.01 -11.48
C CYS A 48 0.15 -5.64 -11.79
N ILE A 49 -0.71 -4.66 -12.00
CA ILE A 49 -0.32 -3.29 -12.33
C ILE A 49 -0.66 -2.38 -11.16
N GLU A 50 0.22 -1.43 -10.80
CA GLU A 50 -0.13 -0.39 -9.83
C GLU A 50 -0.82 0.80 -10.50
N THR A 51 -1.96 1.22 -9.96
CA THR A 51 -2.72 2.37 -10.47
C THR A 51 -3.22 3.27 -9.35
N HIS A 52 -3.46 4.54 -9.67
CA HIS A 52 -4.12 5.50 -8.77
C HIS A 52 -5.65 5.41 -8.83
N ILE A 53 -6.18 4.68 -9.81
CA ILE A 53 -7.62 4.49 -9.99
C ILE A 53 -8.05 3.34 -9.08
N LEU A 54 -8.92 3.65 -8.11
CA LEU A 54 -9.51 2.62 -7.25
C LEU A 54 -10.48 1.76 -8.06
N PRO A 55 -10.31 0.43 -8.11
CA PRO A 55 -11.29 -0.47 -8.72
C PRO A 55 -12.56 -0.56 -7.85
N GLU A 56 -13.66 -1.02 -8.45
CA GLU A 56 -14.97 -1.08 -7.77
C GLU A 56 -14.98 -1.96 -6.52
N ASP A 57 -14.09 -2.96 -6.46
CA ASP A 57 -13.96 -3.86 -5.32
C ASP A 57 -13.18 -3.26 -4.12
N VAL A 58 -12.59 -2.08 -4.28
CA VAL A 58 -11.89 -1.35 -3.22
C VAL A 58 -12.69 -0.12 -2.81
N SER A 59 -13.19 -0.13 -1.57
CA SER A 59 -13.91 1.01 -1.01
C SER A 59 -12.94 2.06 -0.47
N LYS A 60 -12.97 3.27 -1.04
CA LYS A 60 -12.21 4.43 -0.52
C LYS A 60 -12.49 4.68 0.96
N LYS A 61 -13.76 4.54 1.39
CA LYS A 61 -14.17 4.74 2.79
C LYS A 61 -13.51 3.72 3.71
N LYS A 62 -13.54 2.43 3.36
CA LYS A 62 -12.87 1.37 4.14
C LYS A 62 -11.36 1.56 4.18
N LEU A 63 -10.76 1.89 3.03
CA LEU A 63 -9.33 2.17 2.94
C LEU A 63 -8.91 3.32 3.85
N LEU A 64 -9.68 4.41 3.84
CA LEU A 64 -9.43 5.57 4.70
C LEU A 64 -9.60 5.21 6.18
N LEU A 65 -10.69 4.51 6.53
CA LEU A 65 -10.94 4.05 7.90
C LEU A 65 -9.80 3.17 8.43
N PHE A 66 -9.33 2.21 7.63
CA PHE A 66 -8.20 1.36 8.00
C PHE A 66 -6.90 2.15 8.11
N SER A 67 -6.67 3.16 7.27
CA SER A 67 -5.47 4.00 7.37
C SER A 67 -5.47 4.89 8.61
N ILE A 68 -6.62 5.38 9.07
CA ILE A 68 -6.72 6.26 10.24
C ILE A 68 -6.65 5.44 11.54
N LEU A 69 -7.44 4.37 11.66
CA LEU A 69 -7.54 3.62 12.91
C LEU A 69 -6.41 2.59 13.08
N PHE A 70 -6.01 1.95 11.99
CA PHE A 70 -5.07 0.83 12.01
C PHE A 70 -3.89 1.04 11.05
N GLY A 71 -3.60 2.29 10.69
CA GLY A 71 -2.55 2.64 9.74
C GLY A 71 -1.16 2.25 10.21
N ALA A 72 -0.87 2.51 11.50
CA ALA A 72 0.39 2.09 12.13
C ALA A 72 0.58 0.57 12.04
N PHE A 73 -0.48 -0.21 12.23
CA PHE A 73 -0.47 -1.67 12.05
C PHE A 73 -0.47 -2.13 10.58
N GLY A 74 -0.52 -1.20 9.61
CA GLY A 74 -0.49 -1.52 8.19
C GLY A 74 -1.79 -2.09 7.61
N ALA A 75 -2.93 -1.94 8.30
CA ALA A 75 -4.20 -2.55 7.88
C ALA A 75 -4.66 -2.10 6.49
N HIS A 76 -4.46 -0.83 6.14
CA HIS A 76 -4.79 -0.31 4.81
C HIS A 76 -3.96 -0.96 3.71
N TYR A 77 -2.71 -1.36 4.00
CA TYR A 77 -1.87 -2.11 3.07
C TYR A 77 -2.32 -3.55 2.92
N PHE A 78 -2.68 -4.22 4.01
CA PHE A 78 -3.22 -5.58 3.96
C PHE A 78 -4.54 -5.63 3.20
N TYR A 79 -5.40 -4.64 3.40
CA TYR A 79 -6.69 -4.53 2.70
C TYR A 79 -6.55 -4.55 1.17
N ILE A 80 -5.48 -3.94 0.62
CA ILE A 80 -5.25 -3.86 -0.82
C ILE A 80 -4.22 -4.86 -1.35
N GLY A 81 -3.72 -5.78 -0.52
CA GLY A 81 -2.74 -6.79 -0.95
C GLY A 81 -1.29 -6.30 -1.08
N LYS A 82 -0.90 -5.24 -0.34
CA LYS A 82 0.50 -4.80 -0.21
C LYS A 82 1.13 -5.42 1.04
N MET A 83 1.25 -6.75 1.06
CA MET A 83 1.63 -7.53 2.25
C MET A 83 2.97 -7.10 2.85
N LEU A 84 4.01 -6.90 2.03
CA LEU A 84 5.34 -6.52 2.53
C LEU A 84 5.32 -5.17 3.27
N ARG A 85 4.62 -4.16 2.72
CA ARG A 85 4.50 -2.84 3.37
C ARG A 85 3.68 -2.91 4.65
N GLY A 86 2.60 -3.68 4.63
CA GLY A 86 1.80 -3.94 5.83
C GLY A 86 2.62 -4.62 6.91
N LEU A 87 3.42 -5.62 6.55
CA LEU A 87 4.26 -6.37 7.49
C LEU A 87 5.34 -5.49 8.12
N ILE A 88 6.01 -4.65 7.33
CA ILE A 88 6.99 -3.69 7.85
C ILE A 88 6.35 -2.78 8.91
N ASN A 89 5.21 -2.19 8.58
CA ASN A 89 4.46 -1.33 9.52
C ASN A 89 4.06 -2.07 10.80
N LEU A 90 3.55 -3.30 10.65
CA LEU A 90 3.17 -4.15 11.77
C LEU A 90 4.36 -4.46 12.68
N VAL A 91 5.50 -4.88 12.13
CA VAL A 91 6.70 -5.25 12.89
C VAL A 91 7.23 -4.07 13.70
N PHE A 92 7.40 -2.90 13.10
CA PHE A 92 7.86 -1.72 13.83
C PHE A 92 6.88 -1.28 14.91
N THR A 93 5.58 -1.35 14.64
CA THR A 93 4.56 -1.03 15.64
C THR A 93 4.58 -2.00 16.81
N VAL A 94 4.65 -3.31 16.55
CA VAL A 94 4.73 -4.35 17.60
C VAL A 94 6.00 -4.19 18.42
N PHE A 95 7.16 -4.01 17.78
CA PHE A 95 8.41 -3.80 18.52
C PHE A 95 8.37 -2.53 19.37
N MET A 96 7.79 -1.43 18.89
CA MET A 96 7.62 -0.24 19.74
C MET A 96 6.80 -0.52 20.98
N PHE A 97 5.68 -1.23 20.87
CA PHE A 97 4.88 -1.60 22.05
C PHE A 97 5.65 -2.53 22.98
N THR A 98 6.43 -3.47 22.44
CA THR A 98 7.29 -4.35 23.24
C THR A 98 8.34 -3.55 24.01
N PHE A 99 9.10 -2.67 23.35
CA PHE A 99 10.12 -1.85 24.00
C PHE A 99 9.52 -0.85 25.00
N ALA A 100 8.38 -0.23 24.70
CA ALA A 100 7.66 0.60 25.64
C ALA A 100 7.25 -0.18 26.90
N THR A 101 6.83 -1.44 26.76
CA THR A 101 6.49 -2.33 27.88
C THR A 101 7.73 -2.69 28.70
N LEU A 102 8.85 -3.05 28.06
CA LEU A 102 10.11 -3.32 28.73
C LEU A 102 10.61 -2.11 29.53
N HIS A 103 10.47 -0.91 28.96
CA HIS A 103 10.83 0.34 29.63
C HIS A 103 9.97 0.59 30.88
N ILE A 104 8.65 0.36 30.81
CA ILE A 104 7.74 0.46 31.98
C ILE A 104 8.13 -0.54 33.08
N LEU A 105 8.59 -1.74 32.70
CA LEU A 105 9.04 -2.77 33.63
C LEU A 105 10.47 -2.55 34.16
N ASN A 106 11.13 -1.44 33.80
CA ASN A 106 12.53 -1.15 34.13
C ASN A 106 13.53 -2.24 33.69
N ILE A 107 13.20 -3.02 32.65
CA ILE A 107 14.12 -3.99 32.06
C ILE A 107 15.00 -3.23 31.07
N ARG A 108 16.26 -2.97 31.45
CA ARG A 108 17.23 -2.19 30.67
C ARG A 108 18.53 -2.94 30.46
N GLY A 109 19.25 -2.58 29.39
CA GLY A 109 20.58 -3.10 29.09
C GLY A 109 21.18 -2.39 27.87
N GLY A 110 22.50 -2.25 27.82
CA GLY A 110 23.15 -1.42 26.79
C GLY A 110 22.81 -1.83 25.34
N VAL A 111 22.73 -3.14 25.04
CA VAL A 111 22.31 -3.61 23.70
C VAL A 111 20.83 -3.31 23.41
N LEU A 112 19.97 -3.35 24.44
CA LEU A 112 18.54 -3.05 24.28
C LEU A 112 18.31 -1.58 23.93
N GLU A 113 19.07 -0.66 24.52
CA GLU A 113 18.97 0.78 24.24
C GLU A 113 19.32 1.12 22.78
N TYR A 114 20.34 0.47 22.21
CA TYR A 114 20.67 0.65 20.78
C TYR A 114 19.55 0.13 19.87
N ILE A 115 18.98 -1.04 20.18
CA ILE A 115 17.88 -1.62 19.39
C ILE A 115 16.63 -0.74 19.50
N GLU A 116 16.31 -0.25 20.70
CA GLU A 116 15.20 0.66 20.95
C GLU A 116 15.31 1.92 20.07
N PHE A 117 16.51 2.51 19.95
CA PHE A 117 16.73 3.66 19.08
C PHE A 117 16.37 3.37 17.61
N PHE A 118 16.81 2.24 17.06
CA PHE A 118 16.47 1.86 15.68
C PHE A 118 14.98 1.58 15.50
N VAL A 119 14.34 0.93 16.47
CA VAL A 119 12.90 0.65 16.45
C VAL A 119 12.10 1.95 16.52
N ALA A 120 12.49 2.90 17.38
CA ALA A 120 11.89 4.22 17.47
C ALA A 120 12.00 4.99 16.15
N PHE A 121 13.19 4.99 15.53
CA PHE A 121 13.39 5.63 14.23
C PHE A 121 12.53 4.98 13.13
N GLY A 122 12.48 3.65 13.08
CA GLY A 122 11.63 2.92 12.13
C GLY A 122 10.14 3.20 12.33
N PHE A 123 9.68 3.31 13.58
CA PHE A 123 8.31 3.66 13.89
C PHE A 123 7.94 5.08 13.46
N VAL A 124 8.82 6.06 13.69
CA VAL A 124 8.62 7.44 13.20
C VAL A 124 8.48 7.43 11.68
N PHE A 125 9.31 6.68 10.97
CA PHE A 125 9.20 6.53 9.51
C PHE A 125 7.87 5.89 9.09
N THR A 126 7.45 4.81 9.76
CA THR A 126 6.13 4.20 9.54
C THR A 126 5.00 5.20 9.78
N PHE A 127 5.07 6.01 10.84
CA PHE A 127 4.04 7.00 11.16
C PHE A 127 3.95 8.10 10.09
N ILE A 128 5.09 8.63 9.65
CA ILE A 128 5.15 9.60 8.54
C ILE A 128 4.57 8.98 7.26
N SER A 129 4.92 7.72 6.97
CA SER A 129 4.40 6.98 5.81
C SER A 129 2.88 6.85 5.86
N VAL A 130 2.30 6.54 7.03
CA VAL A 130 0.85 6.44 7.23
C VAL A 130 0.17 7.79 7.02
N ILE A 131 0.72 8.88 7.54
CA ILE A 131 0.18 10.24 7.30
C ILE A 131 0.19 10.55 5.79
N ASN A 132 1.31 10.28 5.12
CA ASN A 132 1.42 10.46 3.68
C ASN A 132 0.42 9.59 2.92
N ASP A 133 0.16 8.35 3.36
CA ASP A 133 -0.85 7.48 2.77
C ASP A 133 -2.26 8.04 2.95
N ILE A 134 -2.62 8.52 4.14
CA ILE A 134 -3.92 9.17 4.40
C ILE A 134 -4.11 10.35 3.44
N ILE A 135 -3.11 11.23 3.31
CA ILE A 135 -3.13 12.37 2.39
C ILE A 135 -3.30 11.87 0.94
N ASN A 136 -2.55 10.84 0.54
CA ASN A 136 -2.65 10.29 -0.81
C ASN A 136 -4.00 9.62 -1.08
N ILE A 137 -4.62 8.98 -0.09
CA ILE A 137 -5.97 8.42 -0.21
C ILE A 137 -6.98 9.54 -0.39
N LEU A 138 -6.90 10.60 0.41
CA LEU A 138 -7.77 11.78 0.30
C LEU A 138 -7.67 12.41 -1.10
N LEU A 139 -6.44 12.62 -1.58
CA LEU A 139 -6.13 13.20 -2.90
C LEU A 139 -6.33 12.25 -4.10
N ASN A 140 -6.82 11.01 -3.89
CA ASN A 140 -6.92 9.98 -4.94
C ASN A 140 -5.58 9.70 -5.67
N LYS A 141 -4.47 9.88 -4.97
CA LYS A 141 -3.10 9.61 -5.43
C LYS A 141 -2.53 8.33 -4.84
N PHE A 142 -3.27 7.62 -4.00
CA PHE A 142 -2.82 6.35 -3.44
C PHE A 142 -2.75 5.25 -4.51
N LYS A 143 -1.63 4.51 -4.56
CA LYS A 143 -1.41 3.45 -5.54
C LYS A 143 -1.93 2.11 -5.04
N VAL A 144 -2.79 1.46 -5.82
CA VAL A 144 -3.40 0.16 -5.53
C VAL A 144 -3.00 -0.84 -6.63
N PRO A 145 -2.62 -2.09 -6.27
CA PRO A 145 -2.37 -3.13 -7.25
C PRO A 145 -3.70 -3.65 -7.81
N VAL A 146 -3.77 -3.79 -9.12
CA VAL A 146 -4.96 -4.29 -9.82
C VAL A 146 -4.58 -5.25 -10.93
N TYR A 147 -5.49 -6.18 -11.21
CA TYR A 147 -5.40 -7.09 -12.34
C TYR A 147 -6.53 -6.76 -13.33
N ILE A 148 -6.22 -6.76 -14.62
CA ILE A 148 -7.18 -6.44 -15.69
C ILE A 148 -7.73 -7.75 -16.23
N MET A 149 -9.05 -7.91 -16.13
CA MET A 149 -9.72 -9.09 -16.67
C MET A 149 -9.85 -8.96 -18.19
N ASP A 150 -9.18 -9.84 -18.93
CA ASP A 150 -9.22 -9.84 -20.41
C ASP A 150 -10.43 -10.57 -21.02
N LYS A 151 -11.29 -11.18 -20.20
CA LYS A 151 -12.55 -11.80 -20.64
C LYS A 151 -13.67 -10.77 -20.69
#